data_AF-A0A7J6Q5F6-F1
#
_entry.id   AF-A0A7J6Q5F6-F1
#
_cell.length_a   1.000
_cell.length_b   1.000
_cell.length_c   1.000
_cell.angle_alpha   90.00
_cell.angle_beta   90.00
_cell.angle_gamma   90.00
#
_symmetry.space_group_name_H-M   'P 1'
#
loop_
_entity.id
_entity.type
_entity.pdbx_description
1 polymer ?
#
loop_
_entity_poly.entity_id
_entity_poly.type
_entity_poly.pdbx_seq_one_letter_code
_entity_poly.pdbx_strand_id
1 'polypeptide(L)'
;YKLIRLYRETLGEMTCLSDSMITQLVSANDDVIRIQKQQKLEGYSKTEIEYYSAEVSKLNESLRAKAAERQVRMNEIDAAMSDMIERPLDEFEVERKKVLEEVCVSHGLGKEHILVRRQLQERVRELSSPITESLSKIADLENYLTKIITDSSLAVGPTAGCPRDHVLVKVTPSLELEIRGALSILVACVVTLIQYLEGVKPAHRQRWVKRDGSEGVERLKNQRLPWTFESANDVDEASIRSDSLLAVMGPLKSDTLKPCGGAVTAYQTAIEDEGATAKQKIGGNLPHYLQAFTDSVLDSGGKLRSESLGKLKGICSRLRDIIIPKASQVIFNEIVKEAVTRYEAEIQTSLDRCSSACDASSRKYDAHFETLESMSRIDHPDVESELQLAALKKREEVRHRHCAKALYAARVRLFQVLVERGVATCEILDSTFDCMIKHLDMVPWGELFESISGFTGEMPKRMSLKRLLRRHSSGEVDPIDQSGESLPLRVWEGVDMTQMMPEIDRWCCTEGDGTDGIEGSTGDDFSLPTLETVDQRAVHSYRTASHKMVLKNRKEALDDAHSKVSRLAMGALGWIKELEGDESKRSRRWRDRIVYWGLEELVPPQEANND
;
A
#
# COMPACT_ATOMS: atom_id res chain seq x y z
N TYR A 1 -51.81 31.02 38.30
CA TYR A 1 -52.04 31.90 37.13
C TYR A 1 -53.45 32.48 37.04
N LYS A 2 -54.54 31.72 36.86
CA LYS A 2 -55.91 32.31 36.74
C LYS A 2 -56.34 33.14 37.97
N LEU A 3 -56.04 32.67 39.18
CA LEU A 3 -56.31 33.41 40.43
C LEU A 3 -55.52 34.72 40.53
N ILE A 4 -54.24 34.71 40.15
CA ILE A 4 -53.36 35.91 40.16
C ILE A 4 -53.91 36.97 39.21
N ARG A 5 -54.37 36.55 38.03
CA ARG A 5 -54.96 37.47 37.05
C ARG A 5 -56.24 38.11 37.59
N LEU A 6 -57.15 37.30 38.13
CA LEU A 6 -58.40 37.78 38.72
C LEU A 6 -58.12 38.76 39.88
N TYR A 7 -57.14 38.43 40.73
CA TYR A 7 -56.69 39.29 41.81
C TYR A 7 -56.21 40.66 41.31
N ARG A 8 -55.29 40.69 40.34
CA ARG A 8 -54.76 41.94 39.77
C ARG A 8 -55.85 42.79 39.10
N GLU A 9 -56.80 42.16 38.42
CA GLU A 9 -57.96 42.84 37.82
C GLU A 9 -58.84 43.48 38.92
N THR A 10 -59.19 42.72 39.97
CA THR A 10 -60.00 43.23 41.09
C THR A 10 -59.31 44.32 41.91
N LEU A 11 -57.99 44.23 42.11
CA LEU A 11 -57.21 45.25 42.81
C LEU A 11 -57.21 46.58 42.04
N GLY A 12 -57.08 46.52 40.71
CA GLY A 12 -57.15 47.70 39.84
C GLY A 12 -58.52 48.38 39.90
N GLU A 13 -59.61 47.60 39.90
CA GLU A 13 -60.97 48.12 40.05
C GLU A 13 -61.18 48.77 41.43
N MET A 14 -60.72 48.13 42.51
CA MET A 14 -60.83 48.69 43.86
C MET A 14 -60.00 49.97 44.05
N THR A 15 -58.83 50.07 43.42
CA THR A 15 -58.00 51.29 43.44
C THR A 15 -58.70 52.45 42.71
N CYS A 16 -59.36 52.16 41.60
CA CYS A 16 -60.15 53.15 40.86
C CYS A 16 -61.34 53.67 41.70
N LEU A 17 -61.98 52.77 42.46
CA LEU A 17 -63.09 53.08 43.35
C LEU A 17 -62.67 53.85 44.61
N SER A 18 -61.45 53.66 45.12
CA SER A 18 -60.95 54.37 46.29
C SER A 18 -60.44 55.78 45.97
N ASP A 19 -59.92 56.01 44.77
CA ASP A 19 -59.28 57.28 44.41
C ASP A 19 -60.06 58.06 43.34
N SER A 20 -60.03 57.61 42.08
CA SER A 20 -60.58 58.34 40.93
C SER A 20 -62.08 58.66 41.06
N MET A 21 -62.90 57.67 41.44
CA MET A 21 -64.35 57.89 41.58
C MET A 21 -64.72 58.80 42.74
N ILE A 22 -63.95 58.77 43.84
CA ILE A 22 -64.20 59.64 45.00
C ILE A 22 -63.84 61.08 44.66
N THR A 23 -62.73 61.31 43.96
CA THR A 23 -62.35 62.64 43.47
C THR A 23 -63.40 63.22 42.52
N GLN A 24 -63.98 62.39 41.64
CA GLN A 24 -65.09 62.81 40.76
C GLN A 24 -66.35 63.19 41.54
N LEU A 25 -66.75 62.39 42.55
CA LEU A 25 -67.93 62.67 43.37
C LEU A 25 -67.76 63.95 44.22
N VAL A 26 -66.58 64.15 44.80
CA VAL A 26 -66.25 65.37 45.55
C VAL A 26 -66.31 66.60 44.63
N SER A 27 -65.72 66.49 43.43
CA SER A 27 -65.78 67.57 42.42
C SER A 27 -67.22 67.87 41.98
N ALA A 28 -68.05 66.84 41.78
CA ALA A 28 -69.45 67.02 41.40
C ALA A 28 -70.27 67.70 42.51
N ASN A 29 -70.02 67.34 43.77
CA ASN A 29 -70.61 67.98 44.93
C ASN A 29 -70.22 69.47 45.04
N ASP A 30 -68.94 69.78 44.83
CA ASP A 30 -68.43 71.16 44.84
C ASP A 30 -69.02 71.99 43.67
N ASP A 31 -69.19 71.36 42.50
CA ASP A 31 -69.81 71.96 41.33
C ASP A 31 -71.29 72.29 41.56
N VAL A 32 -72.05 71.41 42.23
CA VAL A 32 -73.46 71.68 42.59
C VAL A 32 -73.56 72.90 43.50
N ILE A 33 -72.70 73.02 44.52
CA ILE A 33 -72.66 74.22 45.38
C ILE A 33 -72.32 75.46 44.56
N ARG A 34 -71.32 75.36 43.65
CA ARG A 34 -70.88 76.47 42.81
C ARG A 34 -72.01 76.97 41.89
N ILE A 35 -72.73 76.06 41.25
CA ILE A 35 -73.86 76.38 40.36
C ILE A 35 -74.97 77.06 41.16
N GLN A 36 -75.33 76.55 42.33
CA GLN A 36 -76.37 77.12 43.19
C GLN A 36 -76.00 78.51 43.72
N LYS A 37 -74.71 78.78 43.98
CA LYS A 37 -74.21 80.12 44.35
C LYS A 37 -74.30 81.15 43.21
N GLN A 38 -74.34 80.70 41.96
CA GLN A 38 -74.32 81.56 40.77
C GLN A 38 -75.73 81.87 40.21
N GLN A 39 -76.73 81.04 40.49
CA GLN A 39 -78.12 81.27 40.07
C GLN A 39 -78.78 82.37 40.94
N LYS A 40 -79.10 83.52 40.33
CA LYS A 40 -79.60 84.72 41.04
C LYS A 40 -81.11 84.95 41.00
N LEU A 41 -81.89 84.17 40.24
CA LEU A 41 -83.29 84.51 39.94
C LEU A 41 -84.34 83.46 40.38
N GLU A 42 -83.94 82.20 40.63
CA GLU A 42 -84.82 81.13 41.19
C GLU A 42 -84.00 80.14 42.07
N GLY A 43 -83.00 80.65 42.80
CA GLY A 43 -82.11 79.83 43.64
C GLY A 43 -82.48 79.85 45.11
N TYR A 44 -82.00 78.84 45.86
CA TYR A 44 -82.05 78.78 47.32
C TYR A 44 -81.58 80.10 47.97
N SER A 45 -82.14 80.43 49.14
CA SER A 45 -81.71 81.60 49.91
C SER A 45 -80.24 81.49 50.33
N LYS A 46 -79.58 82.62 50.59
CA LYS A 46 -78.16 82.64 51.00
C LYS A 46 -77.88 81.77 52.23
N THR A 47 -78.80 81.76 53.19
CA THR A 47 -78.73 80.94 54.40
C THR A 47 -78.90 79.44 54.11
N GLU A 48 -79.76 79.07 53.16
CA GLU A 48 -79.90 77.67 52.72
C GLU A 48 -78.66 77.20 51.97
N ILE A 49 -78.07 78.05 51.12
CA ILE A 49 -76.81 77.74 50.42
C ILE A 49 -75.68 77.53 51.42
N GLU A 50 -75.58 78.34 52.47
CA GLU A 50 -74.58 78.15 53.53
C GLU A 50 -74.80 76.85 54.31
N TYR A 51 -76.06 76.53 54.64
CA TYR A 51 -76.43 75.27 55.29
C TYR A 51 -76.07 74.04 54.43
N TYR A 52 -76.51 74.01 53.16
CA TYR A 52 -76.20 72.91 52.24
C TYR A 52 -74.72 72.83 51.90
N SER A 53 -74.03 73.97 51.80
CA SER A 53 -72.57 74.00 51.61
C SER A 53 -71.85 73.35 52.79
N ALA A 54 -72.29 73.59 54.03
CA ALA A 54 -71.73 72.93 55.20
C ALA A 54 -72.04 71.43 55.21
N GLU A 55 -73.25 71.03 54.84
CA GLU A 55 -73.64 69.61 54.83
C GLU A 55 -72.95 68.81 53.72
N VAL A 56 -72.78 69.40 52.54
CA VAL A 56 -72.00 68.80 51.44
C VAL A 56 -70.51 68.76 51.80
N SER A 57 -69.98 69.74 52.55
CA SER A 57 -68.59 69.68 53.04
C SER A 57 -68.40 68.51 54.00
N LYS A 58 -69.32 68.28 54.94
CA LYS A 58 -69.31 67.09 55.81
C LYS A 58 -69.42 65.80 55.00
N LEU A 59 -70.24 65.78 53.96
CA LEU A 59 -70.35 64.62 53.07
C LEU A 59 -69.04 64.34 52.34
N ASN A 60 -68.38 65.38 51.80
CA ASN A 60 -67.09 65.27 51.14
C ASN A 60 -65.99 64.79 52.11
N GLU A 61 -65.97 65.29 53.35
CA GLU A 61 -65.08 64.80 54.40
C GLU A 61 -65.34 63.32 54.73
N SER A 62 -66.60 62.91 54.84
CA SER A 62 -67.00 61.52 55.05
C SER A 62 -66.59 60.60 53.88
N LEU A 63 -66.72 61.07 52.63
CA LEU A 63 -66.29 60.35 51.45
C LEU A 63 -64.77 60.17 51.43
N ARG A 64 -63.99 61.22 51.73
CA ARG A 64 -62.52 61.15 51.82
C ARG A 64 -62.07 60.23 52.96
N ALA A 65 -62.73 60.26 54.11
CA ALA A 65 -62.41 59.37 55.23
C ALA A 65 -62.65 57.90 54.87
N LYS A 66 -63.79 57.59 54.23
CA LYS A 66 -64.08 56.23 53.74
C LYS A 66 -63.14 55.78 52.63
N ALA A 67 -62.69 56.70 51.76
CA ALA A 67 -61.69 56.43 50.74
C ALA A 67 -60.34 56.04 51.36
N ALA A 68 -59.87 56.82 52.35
CA ALA A 68 -58.65 56.51 53.08
C ALA A 68 -58.72 55.16 53.79
N GLU A 69 -59.86 54.85 54.43
CA GLU A 69 -60.06 53.54 55.07
C GLU A 69 -60.02 52.38 54.07
N ARG A 70 -60.67 52.52 52.90
CA ARG A 70 -60.60 51.52 51.83
C ARG A 70 -59.18 51.35 51.29
N GLN A 71 -58.43 52.44 51.15
CA GLN A 71 -57.05 52.39 50.69
C GLN A 71 -56.15 51.62 51.66
N VAL A 72 -56.31 51.82 52.97
CA VAL A 72 -55.58 51.06 53.99
C VAL A 72 -55.91 49.57 53.89
N ARG A 73 -57.20 49.21 53.85
CA ARG A 73 -57.61 47.80 53.71
C ARG A 73 -57.11 47.16 52.41
N MET A 74 -57.05 47.94 51.32
CA MET A 74 -56.54 47.46 50.05
C MET A 74 -55.04 47.17 50.11
N ASN A 75 -54.26 48.06 50.74
CA ASN A 75 -52.83 47.83 50.97
C ASN A 75 -52.58 46.61 51.88
N GLU A 76 -53.43 46.37 52.88
CA GLU A 76 -53.37 45.18 53.73
C GLU A 76 -53.67 43.88 52.95
N ILE A 77 -54.69 43.90 52.09
CA ILE A 77 -55.03 42.77 51.22
C ILE A 77 -53.90 42.52 50.22
N ASP A 78 -53.29 43.57 49.68
CA ASP A 78 -52.19 43.45 48.71
C ASP A 78 -50.92 42.87 49.31
N ALA A 79 -50.55 43.33 50.51
CA ALA A 79 -49.46 42.72 51.26
C ALA A 79 -49.73 41.23 51.56
N ALA A 80 -50.94 40.89 52.03
CA ALA A 80 -51.30 39.51 52.33
C ALA A 80 -51.31 38.60 51.08
N MET A 81 -51.78 39.12 49.94
CA MET A 81 -51.87 38.35 48.69
C MET A 81 -50.51 38.18 47.99
N SER A 82 -49.64 39.18 48.05
CA SER A 82 -48.26 39.05 47.54
C SER A 82 -47.48 37.99 48.32
N ASP A 83 -47.62 37.96 49.65
CA ASP A 83 -47.03 36.92 50.50
C ASP A 83 -47.63 35.52 50.24
N MET A 84 -48.93 35.41 50.02
CA MET A 84 -49.59 34.12 49.81
C MET A 84 -49.39 33.51 48.43
N ILE A 85 -49.13 34.31 47.40
CA ILE A 85 -49.23 33.85 46.01
C ILE A 85 -47.97 34.12 45.18
N GLU A 86 -47.40 35.32 45.22
CA GLU A 86 -46.26 35.65 44.37
C GLU A 86 -44.98 35.02 44.89
N ARG A 87 -44.74 35.11 46.19
CA ARG A 87 -43.55 34.51 46.81
C ARG A 87 -43.48 32.98 46.65
N PRO A 88 -44.53 32.18 46.91
CA PRO A 88 -44.49 30.74 46.66
C PRO A 88 -44.34 30.38 45.18
N LEU A 89 -44.83 31.23 44.26
CA LEU A 89 -44.66 31.02 42.83
C LEU A 89 -43.20 31.23 42.42
N ASP A 90 -42.56 32.29 42.91
CA ASP A 90 -41.15 32.57 42.65
C ASP A 90 -40.25 31.48 43.27
N GLU A 91 -40.53 31.07 44.51
CA GLU A 91 -39.86 29.94 45.16
C GLU A 91 -40.04 28.63 44.36
N PHE A 92 -41.25 28.36 43.85
CA PHE A 92 -41.51 27.21 42.99
C PHE A 92 -40.78 27.31 41.65
N GLU A 93 -40.72 28.48 41.01
CA GLU A 93 -40.01 28.64 39.74
C GLU A 93 -38.50 28.47 39.89
N VAL A 94 -37.92 28.95 41.00
CA VAL A 94 -36.52 28.73 41.34
C VAL A 94 -36.26 27.24 41.59
N GLU A 95 -37.08 26.59 42.40
CA GLU A 95 -36.90 25.16 42.71
C GLU A 95 -37.14 24.29 41.47
N ARG A 96 -38.13 24.63 40.63
CA ARG A 96 -38.38 23.95 39.36
C ARG A 96 -37.19 24.06 38.43
N LYS A 97 -36.57 25.25 38.29
CA LYS A 97 -35.36 25.42 37.47
C LYS A 97 -34.22 24.57 38.01
N LYS A 98 -34.00 24.58 39.32
CA LYS A 98 -32.96 23.79 39.98
C LYS A 98 -33.16 22.28 39.77
N VAL A 99 -34.37 21.77 39.98
CA VAL A 99 -34.71 20.36 39.74
C VAL A 99 -34.56 20.00 38.26
N LEU A 100 -34.96 20.89 37.35
CA LEU A 100 -34.81 20.67 35.91
C LEU A 100 -33.32 20.59 35.52
N GLU A 101 -32.48 21.47 36.08
CA GLU A 101 -31.03 21.44 35.91
C GLU A 101 -30.44 20.12 36.47
N GLU A 102 -30.86 19.69 37.67
CA GLU A 102 -30.41 18.42 38.27
C GLU A 102 -30.82 17.20 37.44
N VAL A 103 -32.03 17.18 36.86
CA VAL A 103 -32.49 16.13 35.94
C VAL A 103 -31.68 16.18 34.64
N CYS A 104 -31.44 17.37 34.11
CA CYS A 104 -30.61 17.61 32.95
C CYS A 104 -29.17 17.09 33.14
N VAL A 105 -28.55 17.39 34.28
CA VAL A 105 -27.21 16.94 34.66
C VAL A 105 -27.19 15.44 34.91
N SER A 106 -28.19 14.87 35.58
CA SER A 106 -28.19 13.43 35.90
C SER A 106 -28.40 12.55 34.67
N HIS A 107 -29.19 13.01 33.69
CA HIS A 107 -29.53 12.24 32.49
C HIS A 107 -28.77 12.70 31.24
N GLY A 108 -27.93 13.74 31.34
CA GLY A 108 -27.22 14.32 30.21
C GLY A 108 -28.11 15.01 29.19
N LEU A 109 -29.26 15.50 29.63
CA LEU A 109 -30.25 16.22 28.83
C LEU A 109 -29.96 17.71 28.95
N GLY A 110 -29.98 18.47 27.84
CA GLY A 110 -29.68 19.90 27.85
C GLY A 110 -28.63 20.31 26.83
N LYS A 111 -28.62 21.58 26.43
CA LYS A 111 -27.79 22.07 25.30
C LYS A 111 -26.30 21.84 25.54
N GLU A 112 -25.81 22.11 26.73
CA GLU A 112 -24.37 22.02 27.05
C GLU A 112 -23.89 20.57 27.16
N HIS A 113 -24.67 19.71 27.81
CA HIS A 113 -24.36 18.29 27.98
C HIS A 113 -24.42 17.48 26.68
N ILE A 114 -25.36 17.83 25.78
CA ILE A 114 -25.46 17.23 24.44
C ILE A 114 -24.26 17.62 23.56
N LEU A 115 -23.79 18.87 23.67
CA LEU A 115 -22.62 19.34 22.90
C LEU A 115 -21.37 18.52 23.24
N VAL A 116 -21.09 18.28 24.52
CA VAL A 116 -19.95 17.45 24.94
C VAL A 116 -20.04 16.04 24.37
N ARG A 117 -21.22 15.40 24.44
CA ARG A 117 -21.43 14.07 23.88
C ARG A 117 -21.18 14.04 22.38
N ARG A 118 -21.67 15.06 21.64
CA ARG A 118 -21.49 15.18 20.20
C ARG A 118 -20.03 15.40 19.83
N GLN A 119 -19.31 16.26 20.55
CA GLN A 119 -17.88 16.49 20.35
C GLN A 119 -17.08 15.20 20.53
N LEU A 120 -17.38 14.43 21.58
CA LEU A 120 -16.71 13.17 21.85
C LEU A 120 -17.04 12.10 20.78
N GLN A 121 -18.27 12.06 20.27
CA GLN A 121 -18.65 11.21 19.13
C GLN A 121 -17.95 11.61 17.82
N GLU A 122 -17.89 12.91 17.52
CA GLU A 122 -17.19 13.45 16.36
C GLU A 122 -15.70 13.11 16.44
N ARG A 123 -15.08 13.27 17.61
CA ARG A 123 -13.67 12.93 17.82
C ARG A 123 -13.37 11.45 17.67
N VAL A 124 -14.25 10.58 18.17
CA VAL A 124 -14.13 9.12 17.98
C VAL A 124 -14.24 8.76 16.51
N ARG A 125 -15.15 9.41 15.78
CA ARG A 125 -15.32 9.21 14.34
C ARG A 125 -14.10 9.66 13.56
N GLU A 126 -13.50 10.79 13.92
CA GLU A 126 -12.25 11.31 13.34
C GLU A 126 -11.09 10.34 13.54
N LEU A 127 -11.01 9.66 14.69
CA LEU A 127 -9.97 8.66 14.97
C LEU A 127 -10.28 7.31 14.30
N SER A 128 -11.55 6.91 14.17
CA SER A 128 -11.94 5.62 13.59
C SER A 128 -11.92 5.62 12.06
N SER A 129 -12.31 6.74 11.44
CA SER A 129 -12.48 6.85 9.98
C SER A 129 -11.20 6.47 9.22
N PRO A 130 -10.00 6.98 9.58
CA PRO A 130 -8.77 6.63 8.90
C PRO A 130 -8.45 5.14 8.99
N ILE A 131 -8.69 4.50 10.15
CA ILE A 131 -8.47 3.06 10.33
C ILE A 131 -9.36 2.27 9.37
N THR A 132 -10.66 2.58 9.34
CA THR A 132 -11.63 1.87 8.50
C THR A 132 -11.40 2.08 7.01
N GLU A 133 -11.02 3.30 6.61
CA GLU A 133 -10.73 3.66 5.23
C GLU A 133 -9.46 2.96 4.74
N SER A 134 -8.37 3.01 5.53
CA SER A 134 -7.13 2.30 5.19
C SER A 134 -7.33 0.78 5.13
N LEU A 135 -8.13 0.20 6.03
CA LEU A 135 -8.50 -1.22 5.96
C LEU A 135 -9.23 -1.59 4.66
N SER A 136 -10.18 -0.75 4.23
CA SER A 136 -10.88 -0.96 2.95
C SER A 136 -9.90 -0.90 1.79
N LYS A 137 -9.04 0.14 1.74
CA LYS A 137 -8.05 0.31 0.67
C LYS A 137 -7.00 -0.80 0.63
N ILE A 138 -6.59 -1.32 1.79
CA ILE A 138 -5.73 -2.51 1.90
C ILE A 138 -6.43 -3.73 1.28
N ALA A 139 -7.71 -3.94 1.57
CA ALA A 139 -8.49 -5.04 1.00
C ALA A 139 -8.67 -4.87 -0.53
N ASP A 140 -8.86 -3.65 -1.01
CA ASP A 140 -8.94 -3.35 -2.45
C ASP A 140 -7.61 -3.65 -3.16
N LEU A 141 -6.49 -3.30 -2.54
CA LEU A 141 -5.15 -3.61 -3.04
C LEU A 141 -4.86 -5.12 -3.01
N GLU A 142 -5.30 -5.84 -1.99
CA GLU A 142 -5.25 -7.30 -1.91
C GLU A 142 -6.05 -7.96 -3.05
N ASN A 143 -7.27 -7.47 -3.28
CA ASN A 143 -8.14 -7.95 -4.36
C ASN A 143 -7.53 -7.66 -5.73
N TYR A 144 -6.93 -6.49 -5.90
CA TYR A 144 -6.21 -6.12 -7.11
C TYR A 144 -5.06 -7.09 -7.39
N LEU A 145 -4.16 -7.28 -6.41
CA LEU A 145 -3.05 -8.22 -6.50
C LEU A 145 -3.53 -9.63 -6.83
N THR A 146 -4.59 -10.09 -6.17
CA THR A 146 -5.16 -11.40 -6.44
C THR A 146 -5.61 -11.53 -7.89
N LYS A 147 -6.28 -10.51 -8.45
CA LYS A 147 -6.74 -10.49 -9.85
C LYS A 147 -5.58 -10.57 -10.84
N ILE A 148 -4.56 -9.72 -10.69
CA ILE A 148 -3.40 -9.72 -11.62
C ILE A 148 -2.55 -11.00 -11.53
N ILE A 149 -2.53 -11.66 -10.36
CA ILE A 149 -1.87 -12.96 -10.20
C ILE A 149 -2.68 -14.09 -10.85
N THR A 150 -4.02 -14.04 -10.78
CA THR A 150 -4.88 -15.11 -11.32
C THR A 150 -5.18 -14.98 -12.81
N ASP A 151 -5.19 -13.76 -13.34
CA ASP A 151 -5.60 -13.48 -14.71
C ASP A 151 -4.66 -12.45 -15.33
N SER A 152 -3.57 -12.95 -15.90
CA SER A 152 -2.49 -12.17 -16.51
C SER A 152 -2.97 -11.32 -17.70
N SER A 153 -4.17 -11.61 -18.24
CA SER A 153 -4.78 -10.87 -19.35
C SER A 153 -5.37 -9.51 -18.92
N LEU A 154 -5.67 -9.33 -17.63
CA LEU A 154 -6.23 -8.10 -17.06
C LEU A 154 -5.19 -7.00 -16.82
N ALA A 155 -3.91 -7.27 -17.08
CA ALA A 155 -2.82 -6.32 -16.93
C ALA A 155 -3.02 -5.03 -17.76
N VAL A 156 -3.91 -5.01 -18.76
CA VAL A 156 -4.03 -3.91 -19.74
C VAL A 156 -5.36 -3.11 -19.66
N GLY A 157 -6.19 -3.28 -18.62
CA GLY A 157 -7.47 -2.56 -18.51
C GLY A 157 -7.59 -1.60 -17.31
N PRO A 158 -8.09 -0.36 -17.45
CA PRO A 158 -8.43 0.49 -16.30
C PRO A 158 -9.67 -0.10 -15.61
N THR A 159 -9.46 -0.86 -14.53
CA THR A 159 -10.56 -1.27 -13.66
C THR A 159 -11.01 -0.07 -12.83
N ALA A 160 -12.20 0.44 -13.12
CA ALA A 160 -12.83 1.53 -12.39
C ALA A 160 -12.84 1.25 -10.87
N GLY A 161 -12.29 2.18 -10.08
CA GLY A 161 -12.23 2.10 -8.61
C GLY A 161 -10.96 1.44 -8.04
N CYS A 162 -10.02 1.00 -8.88
CA CYS A 162 -8.76 0.44 -8.42
C CYS A 162 -7.71 1.55 -8.17
N PRO A 163 -6.80 1.44 -7.18
CA PRO A 163 -5.71 2.40 -6.95
C PRO A 163 -4.65 2.47 -8.08
N ARG A 164 -4.98 2.08 -9.32
CA ARG A 164 -4.09 2.19 -10.49
C ARG A 164 -3.62 3.63 -10.74
N ASP A 165 -4.40 4.64 -10.33
CA ASP A 165 -3.98 6.04 -10.42
C ASP A 165 -2.88 6.41 -9.42
N HIS A 166 -2.63 5.59 -8.40
CA HIS A 166 -1.71 5.87 -7.29
C HIS A 166 -0.56 4.86 -7.14
N VAL A 167 -0.70 3.66 -7.69
CA VAL A 167 0.34 2.62 -7.70
C VAL A 167 1.17 2.77 -8.98
N LEU A 168 2.46 2.42 -8.92
CA LEU A 168 3.55 2.39 -9.93
C LEU A 168 3.22 2.03 -11.41
N VAL A 169 1.96 1.75 -11.72
CA VAL A 169 1.39 1.32 -13.02
C VAL A 169 1.61 2.34 -14.15
N LYS A 170 1.78 3.64 -13.86
CA LYS A 170 2.10 4.62 -14.92
C LYS A 170 3.52 4.49 -15.47
N VAL A 171 4.41 3.74 -14.82
CA VAL A 171 5.86 3.75 -15.11
C VAL A 171 6.43 2.35 -15.38
N THR A 172 5.78 1.27 -14.95
CA THR A 172 6.36 -0.09 -15.05
C THR A 172 5.93 -0.83 -16.32
N PRO A 173 6.85 -1.12 -17.27
CA PRO A 173 6.53 -1.78 -18.54
C PRO A 173 6.30 -3.30 -18.44
N SER A 174 6.58 -3.93 -17.29
CA SER A 174 6.46 -5.39 -17.11
C SER A 174 5.51 -5.76 -15.96
N LEU A 175 4.79 -6.88 -16.14
CA LEU A 175 3.88 -7.46 -15.14
C LEU A 175 4.63 -7.83 -13.84
N GLU A 176 5.88 -8.26 -13.96
CA GLU A 176 6.74 -8.58 -12.83
C GLU A 176 6.95 -7.38 -11.89
N LEU A 177 7.32 -6.22 -12.45
CA LEU A 177 7.50 -4.99 -11.69
C LEU A 177 6.20 -4.49 -11.07
N GLU A 178 5.07 -4.63 -11.77
CA GLU A 178 3.75 -4.25 -11.26
C GLU A 178 3.36 -5.08 -10.02
N ILE A 179 3.49 -6.41 -10.08
CA ILE A 179 3.17 -7.29 -8.95
C ILE A 179 4.12 -7.01 -7.78
N ARG A 180 5.42 -6.82 -8.02
CA ARG A 180 6.41 -6.48 -6.98
C ARG A 180 6.09 -5.16 -6.29
N GLY A 181 5.81 -4.12 -7.07
CA GLY A 181 5.47 -2.79 -6.56
C GLY A 181 4.21 -2.81 -5.70
N ALA A 182 3.14 -3.42 -6.21
CA ALA A 182 1.89 -3.55 -5.48
C ALA A 182 2.05 -4.38 -4.19
N LEU A 183 2.82 -5.47 -4.22
CA LEU A 183 3.12 -6.28 -3.05
C LEU A 183 3.89 -5.48 -1.98
N SER A 184 4.90 -4.72 -2.40
CA SER A 184 5.67 -3.86 -1.49
C SER A 184 4.80 -2.83 -0.79
N ILE A 185 3.88 -2.18 -1.52
CA ILE A 185 2.94 -1.19 -0.95
C ILE A 185 1.99 -1.88 0.02
N LEU A 186 1.43 -3.04 -0.35
CA LEU A 186 0.49 -3.77 0.49
C LEU A 186 1.14 -4.20 1.81
N VAL A 187 2.32 -4.79 1.76
CA VAL A 187 3.07 -5.21 2.96
C VAL A 187 3.39 -4.00 3.84
N ALA A 188 3.82 -2.88 3.26
CA ALA A 188 4.08 -1.67 4.03
C ALA A 188 2.81 -1.13 4.71
N CYS A 189 1.68 -1.02 3.99
CA CYS A 189 0.42 -0.55 4.55
C CYS A 189 -0.08 -1.43 5.70
N VAL A 190 0.02 -2.76 5.53
CA VAL A 190 -0.34 -3.72 6.58
C VAL A 190 0.54 -3.55 7.82
N VAL A 191 1.86 -3.42 7.64
CA VAL A 191 2.80 -3.23 8.75
C VAL A 191 2.53 -1.90 9.47
N THR A 192 2.35 -0.80 8.74
CA THR A 192 2.04 0.51 9.31
C THR A 192 0.73 0.48 10.10
N LEU A 193 -0.33 -0.13 9.56
CA LEU A 193 -1.60 -0.21 10.27
C LEU A 193 -1.53 -1.10 11.51
N ILE A 194 -0.77 -2.21 11.46
CA ILE A 194 -0.54 -3.07 12.62
C ILE A 194 0.24 -2.33 13.71
N GLN A 195 1.25 -1.55 13.36
CA GLN A 195 1.99 -0.71 14.31
C GLN A 195 1.08 0.33 14.94
N TYR A 196 0.29 1.03 14.13
CA TYR A 196 -0.68 2.01 14.61
C TYR A 196 -1.71 1.39 15.56
N LEU A 197 -2.22 0.19 15.27
CA LEU A 197 -3.17 -0.50 16.15
C LEU A 197 -2.52 -1.21 17.35
N GLU A 198 -1.19 -1.14 17.50
CA GLU A 198 -0.43 -1.91 18.47
C GLU A 198 -0.76 -3.41 18.43
N GLY A 199 -0.87 -3.97 17.23
CA GLY A 199 -1.36 -5.34 17.04
C GLY A 199 -0.40 -6.45 17.43
N VAL A 200 0.89 -6.13 17.62
CA VAL A 200 1.96 -7.10 17.87
C VAL A 200 2.36 -7.08 19.34
N LYS A 201 2.61 -8.28 19.89
CA LYS A 201 3.08 -8.44 21.28
C LYS A 201 4.30 -7.54 21.58
N PRO A 202 4.38 -6.92 22.77
CA PRO A 202 5.44 -5.97 23.12
C PRO A 202 6.86 -6.49 22.90
N ALA A 203 7.11 -7.77 23.21
CA ALA A 203 8.41 -8.45 23.02
C ALA A 203 8.91 -8.45 21.56
N HIS A 204 8.01 -8.21 20.60
CA HIS A 204 8.27 -8.33 19.18
C HIS A 204 8.17 -6.98 18.43
N ARG A 205 7.61 -5.93 19.05
CA ARG A 205 7.37 -4.62 18.40
C ARG A 205 8.61 -4.01 17.75
N GLN A 206 9.77 -4.04 18.44
CA GLN A 206 11.02 -3.42 17.94
C GLN A 206 11.48 -3.93 16.57
N ARG A 207 11.12 -5.18 16.24
CA ARG A 207 11.54 -5.81 14.99
C ARG A 207 10.84 -5.26 13.76
N TRP A 208 9.61 -4.79 13.92
CA TRP A 208 8.83 -4.18 12.83
C TRP A 208 8.99 -2.67 12.80
N VAL A 209 9.34 -2.02 13.92
CA VAL A 209 9.57 -0.56 14.00
C VAL A 209 10.79 -0.09 13.18
N LYS A 210 11.81 -0.93 12.98
CA LYS A 210 13.05 -0.57 12.25
C LYS A 210 13.07 -0.94 10.77
N ARG A 211 12.05 -1.65 10.26
CA ARG A 211 11.98 -2.08 8.86
C ARG A 211 10.97 -1.23 8.11
N ASP A 212 11.37 -0.01 7.78
CA ASP A 212 10.77 0.64 6.63
C ASP A 212 11.02 -0.31 5.44
N GLY A 213 9.99 -0.67 4.69
CA GLY A 213 10.10 -1.61 3.56
C GLY A 213 11.00 -1.12 2.40
N SER A 214 11.87 -0.15 2.65
CA SER A 214 12.81 0.50 1.73
C SER A 214 14.01 -0.37 1.35
N GLU A 215 14.53 -1.21 2.25
CA GLU A 215 15.73 -2.06 2.00
C GLU A 215 15.55 -3.09 0.87
N GLY A 216 14.30 -3.46 0.54
CA GLY A 216 14.00 -4.39 -0.55
C GLY A 216 14.15 -3.77 -1.94
N VAL A 217 13.97 -2.45 -2.05
CA VAL A 217 13.92 -1.76 -3.36
C VAL A 217 15.15 -0.91 -3.63
N GLU A 218 15.89 -0.43 -2.63
CA GLU A 218 17.19 0.23 -2.87
C GLU A 218 18.19 -0.66 -3.63
N ARG A 219 18.08 -1.99 -3.53
CA ARG A 219 18.90 -2.92 -4.31
C ARG A 219 18.58 -2.95 -5.81
N LEU A 220 17.40 -2.49 -6.23
CA LEU A 220 17.06 -2.28 -7.65
C LEU A 220 17.73 -1.02 -8.24
N LYS A 221 18.08 -0.02 -7.41
CA LYS A 221 18.89 1.14 -7.86
C LYS A 221 20.35 0.74 -8.14
N ASN A 222 20.92 -0.17 -7.35
CA ASN A 222 22.34 -0.54 -7.43
C ASN A 222 22.61 -1.72 -8.38
N GLN A 223 21.62 -2.57 -8.65
CA GLN A 223 21.64 -3.45 -9.81
C GLN A 223 20.92 -2.72 -10.94
N ARG A 224 21.68 -2.02 -11.80
CA ARG A 224 21.19 -1.69 -13.14
C ARG A 224 20.76 -3.01 -13.76
N LEU A 225 19.47 -3.33 -13.66
CA LEU A 225 18.88 -4.41 -14.41
C LEU A 225 19.21 -4.09 -15.88
N PRO A 226 19.89 -4.97 -16.65
CA PRO A 226 20.27 -4.72 -18.04
C PRO A 226 19.13 -4.30 -19.00
N TRP A 227 17.89 -4.19 -18.52
CA TRP A 227 16.68 -3.85 -19.26
C TRP A 227 15.90 -2.65 -18.70
N THR A 228 16.43 -1.88 -17.75
CA THR A 228 15.92 -0.51 -17.61
C THR A 228 16.28 0.23 -18.88
N PHE A 229 15.29 0.43 -19.75
CA PHE A 229 15.39 1.37 -20.86
C PHE A 229 16.11 2.62 -20.37
N GLU A 230 17.08 3.10 -21.15
CA GLU A 230 17.67 4.43 -21.03
C GLU A 230 16.59 5.48 -21.26
N SER A 231 15.59 5.56 -20.38
CA SER A 231 14.62 6.62 -20.34
C SER A 231 15.17 7.64 -19.36
N ALA A 232 15.52 8.79 -19.92
CA ALA A 232 16.14 9.95 -19.30
C ALA A 232 15.27 10.67 -18.24
N ASN A 233 14.45 9.92 -17.49
CA ASN A 233 13.68 10.47 -16.38
C ASN A 233 14.09 9.74 -15.11
N ASP A 234 14.85 10.43 -14.25
CA ASP A 234 14.99 10.14 -12.82
C ASP A 234 13.60 10.24 -12.15
N VAL A 235 12.72 9.27 -12.44
CA VAL A 235 11.49 9.12 -11.69
C VAL A 235 11.88 8.51 -10.36
N ASP A 236 11.87 9.32 -9.31
CA ASP A 236 12.23 8.83 -7.97
C ASP A 236 11.18 7.83 -7.49
N GLU A 237 11.45 6.53 -7.66
CA GLU A 237 10.61 5.44 -7.18
C GLU A 237 10.27 5.55 -5.68
N ALA A 238 11.15 6.19 -4.90
CA ALA A 238 10.91 6.47 -3.49
C ALA A 238 9.77 7.48 -3.31
N SER A 239 9.74 8.52 -4.15
CA SER A 239 8.64 9.49 -4.22
C SER A 239 7.32 8.82 -4.61
N ILE A 240 7.31 8.02 -5.68
CA ILE A 240 6.09 7.29 -6.10
C ILE A 240 5.60 6.36 -5.00
N ARG A 241 6.49 5.58 -4.38
CA ARG A 241 6.11 4.71 -3.26
C ARG A 241 5.56 5.52 -2.09
N SER A 242 6.16 6.68 -1.83
CA SER A 242 5.71 7.54 -0.76
C SER A 242 4.28 8.03 -1.01
N ASP A 243 4.01 8.46 -2.24
CA ASP A 243 2.69 8.91 -2.70
C ASP A 243 1.67 7.78 -2.70
N SER A 244 2.04 6.57 -3.16
CA SER A 244 1.18 5.38 -3.11
C SER A 244 0.80 5.02 -1.67
N LEU A 245 1.77 5.04 -0.75
CA LEU A 245 1.51 4.75 0.66
C LEU A 245 0.64 5.86 1.29
N LEU A 246 0.84 7.12 0.92
CA LEU A 246 -0.01 8.25 1.33
C LEU A 246 -1.43 8.10 0.81
N ALA A 247 -1.63 7.62 -0.42
CA ALA A 247 -2.97 7.40 -0.97
C ALA A 247 -3.76 6.32 -0.21
N VAL A 248 -3.07 5.26 0.23
CA VAL A 248 -3.68 4.14 0.96
C VAL A 248 -3.86 4.44 2.46
N MET A 249 -2.82 4.99 3.09
CA MET A 249 -2.79 5.23 4.54
C MET A 249 -3.33 6.61 4.94
N GLY A 250 -3.35 7.57 4.01
CA GLY A 250 -3.87 8.91 4.23
C GLY A 250 -3.27 9.58 5.47
N PRO A 251 -4.10 10.03 6.43
CA PRO A 251 -3.62 10.69 7.64
C PRO A 251 -2.74 9.81 8.53
N LEU A 252 -2.86 8.48 8.45
CA LEU A 252 -2.08 7.55 9.27
C LEU A 252 -0.60 7.52 8.90
N LYS A 253 -0.22 8.07 7.74
CA LYS A 253 1.18 8.22 7.31
C LYS A 253 1.72 9.63 7.50
N SER A 254 0.86 10.65 7.55
CA SER A 254 1.31 12.03 7.75
C SER A 254 1.72 12.26 9.22
N ASP A 255 2.85 12.95 9.43
CA ASP A 255 3.38 13.36 10.75
C ASP A 255 2.39 14.12 11.65
N THR A 256 1.21 14.48 11.14
CA THR A 256 0.10 15.07 11.88
C THR A 256 -0.47 14.14 12.94
N LEU A 257 -0.38 12.82 12.76
CA LEU A 257 -0.59 11.83 13.82
C LEU A 257 0.78 11.39 14.34
N LYS A 258 1.42 12.24 15.15
CA LYS A 258 2.65 11.87 15.87
C LYS A 258 2.50 10.48 16.51
N PRO A 259 3.56 9.66 16.55
CA PRO A 259 3.55 8.38 17.24
C PRO A 259 3.57 8.60 18.77
N CYS A 260 2.53 9.20 19.33
CA CYS A 260 2.30 9.28 20.77
C CYS A 260 1.47 8.06 21.20
N GLY A 261 2.11 6.89 21.09
CA GLY A 261 1.49 5.57 21.30
C GLY A 261 0.40 5.27 20.25
N GLY A 262 0.07 4.01 20.04
CA GLY A 262 -0.87 3.62 18.98
C GLY A 262 -2.32 4.08 19.22
N ALA A 263 -3.24 3.57 18.41
CA ALA A 263 -4.65 3.93 18.41
C ALA A 263 -5.27 3.94 19.83
N VAL A 264 -4.87 3.00 20.70
CA VAL A 264 -5.36 2.91 22.09
C VAL A 264 -5.00 4.15 22.90
N THR A 265 -3.75 4.59 22.87
CA THR A 265 -3.34 5.79 23.60
C THR A 265 -3.91 7.04 22.93
N ALA A 266 -4.07 7.06 21.61
CA ALA A 266 -4.74 8.16 20.92
C ALA A 266 -6.22 8.30 21.33
N TYR A 267 -6.96 7.18 21.44
CA TYR A 267 -8.33 7.15 21.96
C TYR A 267 -8.38 7.57 23.43
N GLN A 268 -7.50 7.03 24.28
CA GLN A 268 -7.45 7.39 25.71
C GLN A 268 -7.13 8.87 25.91
N THR A 269 -6.10 9.40 25.24
CA THR A 269 -5.70 10.80 25.34
C THR A 269 -6.81 11.73 24.85
N ALA A 270 -7.45 11.42 23.71
CA ALA A 270 -8.54 12.25 23.19
C ALA A 270 -9.77 12.27 24.13
N ILE A 271 -10.05 11.15 24.79
CA ILE A 271 -11.15 11.05 25.76
C ILE A 271 -10.81 11.75 27.06
N GLU A 272 -9.55 11.69 27.50
CA GLU A 272 -9.05 12.42 28.67
C GLU A 272 -9.06 13.95 28.43
N ASP A 273 -8.62 14.41 27.26
CA ASP A 273 -8.61 15.83 26.87
C ASP A 273 -10.03 16.42 26.76
N GLU A 274 -10.94 15.71 26.08
CA GLU A 274 -12.34 16.11 25.99
C GLU A 274 -13.03 16.02 27.36
N GLY A 275 -12.68 15.00 28.16
CA GLY A 275 -13.14 14.86 29.54
C GLY A 275 -12.67 16.02 30.44
N ALA A 276 -11.43 16.48 30.29
CA ALA A 276 -10.89 17.63 31.00
C ALA A 276 -11.60 18.93 30.57
N THR A 277 -11.81 19.10 29.26
CA THR A 277 -12.54 20.24 28.70
C THR A 277 -13.99 20.27 29.19
N ALA A 278 -14.64 19.11 29.29
CA ALA A 278 -15.98 18.96 29.84
C ALA A 278 -16.03 19.28 31.33
N LYS A 279 -15.07 18.82 32.14
CA LYS A 279 -14.95 19.19 33.57
C LYS A 279 -14.83 20.70 33.76
N GLN A 280 -14.06 21.36 32.89
CA GLN A 280 -13.85 22.80 32.96
C GLN A 280 -15.12 23.60 32.61
N LYS A 281 -15.92 23.12 31.65
CA LYS A 281 -17.21 23.74 31.26
C LYS A 281 -18.32 23.50 32.27
N ILE A 282 -18.41 22.28 32.81
CA ILE A 282 -19.49 21.88 33.74
C ILE A 282 -19.21 22.34 35.18
N GLY A 283 -17.94 22.58 35.53
CA GLY A 283 -17.55 23.06 36.85
C GLY A 283 -17.63 21.96 37.91
N GLY A 284 -16.65 21.06 37.93
CA GLY A 284 -16.52 20.03 38.98
C GLY A 284 -16.18 18.64 38.43
N ASN A 285 -16.61 17.60 39.14
CA ASN A 285 -16.43 16.21 38.69
C ASN A 285 -17.32 15.89 37.49
N LEU A 286 -16.83 15.02 36.60
CA LEU A 286 -17.58 14.58 35.43
C LEU A 286 -18.86 13.84 35.91
N PRO A 287 -20.06 14.24 35.46
CA PRO A 287 -21.30 13.55 35.79
C PRO A 287 -21.25 12.05 35.45
N HIS A 288 -21.96 11.22 36.23
CA HIS A 288 -21.95 9.75 36.07
C HIS A 288 -22.36 9.30 34.66
N TYR A 289 -23.30 9.99 34.00
CA TYR A 289 -23.70 9.65 32.63
C TYR A 289 -22.58 9.90 31.62
N LEU A 290 -21.76 10.94 31.81
CA LEU A 290 -20.61 11.21 30.94
C LEU A 290 -19.50 10.19 31.17
N GLN A 291 -19.29 9.76 32.42
CA GLN A 291 -18.35 8.67 32.73
C GLN A 291 -18.77 7.36 32.05
N ALA A 292 -20.04 6.98 32.20
CA ALA A 292 -20.58 5.79 31.52
C ALA A 292 -20.50 5.91 29.98
N PHE A 293 -20.67 7.12 29.44
CA PHE A 293 -20.52 7.37 28.01
C PHE A 293 -19.06 7.27 27.55
N THR A 294 -18.10 7.85 28.28
CA THR A 294 -16.67 7.72 27.98
C THR A 294 -16.19 6.29 28.07
N ASP A 295 -16.68 5.52 29.04
CA ASP A 295 -16.37 4.09 29.18
C ASP A 295 -16.95 3.29 28.00
N SER A 296 -18.18 3.58 27.59
CA SER A 296 -18.79 2.97 26.40
C SER A 296 -18.03 3.31 25.13
N VAL A 297 -17.48 4.53 25.03
CA VAL A 297 -16.69 4.97 23.88
C VAL A 297 -15.33 4.24 23.87
N LEU A 298 -14.66 4.15 25.02
CA LEU A 298 -13.41 3.38 25.16
C LEU A 298 -13.61 1.91 24.76
N ASP A 299 -14.71 1.30 25.22
CA ASP A 299 -15.09 -0.06 24.83
C ASP A 299 -15.33 -0.16 23.30
N SER A 300 -16.00 0.83 22.70
CA SER A 300 -16.18 0.85 21.24
C SER A 300 -14.86 0.96 20.46
N GLY A 301 -13.89 1.75 20.95
CA GLY A 301 -12.56 1.85 20.36
C GLY A 301 -11.76 0.55 20.51
N GLY A 302 -11.88 -0.11 21.66
CA GLY A 302 -11.31 -1.44 21.90
C GLY A 302 -11.89 -2.52 20.97
N LYS A 303 -13.21 -2.48 20.72
CA LYS A 303 -13.89 -3.36 19.75
C LYS A 303 -13.42 -3.07 18.32
N LEU A 304 -13.39 -1.80 17.90
CA LEU A 304 -12.90 -1.42 16.58
C LEU A 304 -11.46 -1.90 16.36
N ARG A 305 -10.57 -1.71 17.34
CA ARG A 305 -9.20 -2.23 17.30
C ARG A 305 -9.20 -3.75 17.13
N SER A 306 -9.95 -4.47 17.96
CA SER A 306 -10.02 -5.93 17.94
C SER A 306 -10.53 -6.49 16.61
N GLU A 307 -11.59 -5.90 16.06
CA GLU A 307 -12.15 -6.24 14.74
C GLU A 307 -11.16 -5.93 13.61
N SER A 308 -10.51 -4.77 13.68
CA SER A 308 -9.50 -4.34 12.71
C SER A 308 -8.29 -5.26 12.69
N LEU A 309 -7.80 -5.65 13.87
CA LEU A 309 -6.72 -6.62 14.02
C LEU A 309 -7.13 -8.01 13.55
N GLY A 310 -8.38 -8.43 13.78
CA GLY A 310 -8.92 -9.68 13.25
C GLY A 310 -8.90 -9.72 11.73
N LYS A 311 -9.35 -8.63 11.08
CA LYS A 311 -9.29 -8.49 9.61
C LYS A 311 -7.84 -8.50 9.11
N LEU A 312 -6.95 -7.75 9.74
CA LEU A 312 -5.52 -7.72 9.38
C LEU A 312 -4.85 -9.09 9.57
N LYS A 313 -5.16 -9.83 10.63
CA LYS A 313 -4.67 -11.20 10.84
C LYS A 313 -5.10 -12.11 9.67
N GLY A 314 -6.34 -11.97 9.21
CA GLY A 314 -6.82 -12.67 8.02
C GLY A 314 -6.05 -12.31 6.75
N ILE A 315 -5.82 -11.01 6.52
CA ILE A 315 -5.04 -10.50 5.37
C ILE A 315 -3.59 -11.01 5.44
N CYS A 316 -2.92 -10.92 6.59
CA CYS A 316 -1.56 -11.43 6.80
C CYS A 316 -1.43 -12.93 6.51
N SER A 317 -2.44 -13.72 6.91
CA SER A 317 -2.46 -15.16 6.66
C SER A 317 -2.60 -15.45 5.17
N ARG A 318 -3.51 -14.78 4.47
CA ARG A 318 -3.65 -14.91 3.01
C ARG A 318 -2.42 -14.42 2.26
N LEU A 319 -1.81 -13.31 2.70
CA LEU A 319 -0.56 -12.80 2.13
C LEU A 319 0.55 -13.83 2.18
N ARG A 320 0.77 -14.42 3.37
CA ARG A 320 1.85 -15.39 3.57
C ARG A 320 1.59 -16.73 2.89
N ASP A 321 0.37 -17.24 2.95
CA ASP A 321 0.09 -18.63 2.60
C ASP A 321 -0.40 -18.79 1.16
N ILE A 322 -0.93 -17.72 0.56
CA ILE A 322 -1.56 -17.77 -0.77
C ILE A 322 -0.94 -16.75 -1.72
N ILE A 323 -0.99 -15.46 -1.38
CA ILE A 323 -0.70 -14.38 -2.33
C ILE A 323 0.79 -14.34 -2.67
N ILE A 324 1.70 -14.27 -1.69
CA ILE A 324 3.14 -14.19 -1.98
C ILE A 324 3.64 -15.46 -2.69
N PRO A 325 3.28 -16.70 -2.27
CA PRO A 325 3.65 -17.90 -3.00
C PRO A 325 3.16 -17.87 -4.46
N LYS A 326 1.90 -17.51 -4.73
CA LYS A 326 1.39 -17.40 -6.11
C LYS A 326 2.04 -16.27 -6.91
N ALA A 327 2.23 -15.10 -6.28
CA ALA A 327 2.93 -13.97 -6.89
C ALA A 327 4.33 -14.36 -7.33
N SER A 328 5.08 -15.06 -6.47
CA SER A 328 6.43 -15.53 -6.81
C SER A 328 6.43 -16.46 -8.01
N GLN A 329 5.46 -17.36 -8.13
CA GLN A 329 5.33 -18.26 -9.28
C GLN A 329 5.11 -17.47 -10.58
N VAL A 330 4.17 -16.51 -10.59
CA VAL A 330 3.87 -15.69 -11.77
C VAL A 330 5.07 -14.83 -12.16
N ILE A 331 5.69 -14.17 -11.17
CA ILE A 331 6.86 -13.33 -11.36
C ILE A 331 8.03 -14.13 -11.96
N PHE A 332 8.37 -15.28 -11.38
CA PHE A 332 9.47 -16.09 -11.88
C PHE A 332 9.19 -16.61 -13.29
N ASN A 333 7.95 -17.03 -13.59
CA ASN A 333 7.58 -17.47 -14.93
C ASN A 333 7.71 -16.34 -15.97
N GLU A 334 7.35 -15.10 -15.61
CA GLU A 334 7.49 -13.96 -16.53
C GLU A 334 8.97 -13.61 -16.76
N ILE A 335 9.81 -13.66 -15.72
CA ILE A 335 11.27 -13.49 -15.85
C ILE A 335 11.84 -14.54 -16.82
N VAL A 336 11.46 -15.80 -16.67
CA VAL A 336 11.94 -16.87 -17.56
C VAL A 336 11.49 -16.65 -18.99
N LYS A 337 10.22 -16.29 -19.18
CA LYS A 337 9.66 -16.00 -20.52
C LYS A 337 10.40 -14.84 -21.19
N GLU A 338 10.62 -13.74 -20.47
CA GLU A 338 11.36 -12.58 -20.98
C GLU A 338 12.84 -12.89 -21.24
N ALA A 339 13.48 -13.70 -20.39
CA ALA A 339 14.83 -14.17 -20.63
C ALA A 339 14.91 -14.98 -21.92
N VAL A 340 14.03 -15.98 -22.09
CA VAL A 340 13.99 -16.87 -23.25
C VAL A 340 13.75 -16.09 -24.56
N THR A 341 12.82 -15.14 -24.60
CA THR A 341 12.60 -14.34 -25.82
C THR A 341 13.82 -13.51 -26.20
N ARG A 342 14.62 -13.06 -25.23
CA ARG A 342 15.90 -12.36 -25.48
C ARG A 342 16.98 -13.32 -25.98
N TYR A 343 17.10 -14.51 -25.39
CA TYR A 343 18.00 -15.54 -25.91
C TYR A 343 17.67 -15.84 -27.37
N GLU A 344 16.40 -16.07 -27.68
CA GLU A 344 15.94 -16.32 -29.05
C GLU A 344 16.34 -15.19 -30.00
N ALA A 345 16.09 -13.93 -29.63
CA ALA A 345 16.42 -12.78 -30.47
C ALA A 345 17.93 -12.64 -30.74
N GLU A 346 18.78 -12.83 -29.72
CA GLU A 346 20.24 -12.69 -29.86
C GLU A 346 20.89 -13.87 -30.57
N ILE A 347 20.40 -15.08 -30.30
CA ILE A 347 20.80 -16.29 -31.03
C ILE A 347 20.43 -16.12 -32.50
N GLN A 348 19.17 -15.75 -32.80
CA GLN A 348 18.71 -15.56 -34.18
C GLN A 348 19.55 -14.50 -34.90
N THR A 349 19.81 -13.35 -34.26
CA THR A 349 20.67 -12.31 -34.83
C THR A 349 22.08 -12.82 -35.17
N SER A 350 22.63 -13.70 -34.33
CA SER A 350 23.95 -14.30 -34.56
C SER A 350 23.91 -15.33 -35.70
N LEU A 351 22.86 -16.14 -35.77
CA LEU A 351 22.63 -17.11 -36.85
C LEU A 351 22.41 -16.41 -38.20
N ASP A 352 21.60 -15.35 -38.26
CA ASP A 352 21.35 -14.59 -39.49
C ASP A 352 22.62 -13.98 -40.09
N ARG A 353 23.51 -13.46 -39.22
CA ARG A 353 24.84 -12.96 -39.63
C ARG A 353 25.70 -14.08 -40.18
N CYS A 354 25.73 -15.23 -39.52
CA CYS A 354 26.46 -16.41 -39.97
C CYS A 354 25.93 -16.93 -41.31
N SER A 355 24.60 -17.00 -41.47
CA SER A 355 23.93 -17.44 -42.70
C SER A 355 24.32 -16.53 -43.85
N SER A 356 24.21 -15.21 -43.64
CA SER A 356 24.55 -14.22 -44.65
C SER A 356 26.01 -14.34 -45.11
N ALA A 357 26.93 -14.58 -44.18
CA ALA A 357 28.34 -14.80 -44.50
C ALA A 357 28.56 -16.11 -45.26
N CYS A 358 27.89 -17.20 -44.86
CA CYS A 358 27.96 -18.50 -45.53
C CYS A 358 27.33 -18.46 -46.92
N ASP A 359 26.22 -17.74 -47.12
CA ASP A 359 25.58 -17.56 -48.41
C ASP A 359 26.46 -16.75 -49.36
N ALA A 360 27.06 -15.66 -48.87
CA ALA A 360 28.03 -14.87 -49.64
C ALA A 360 29.26 -15.71 -50.01
N SER A 361 29.71 -16.57 -49.11
CA SER A 361 30.79 -17.54 -49.36
C SER A 361 30.37 -18.59 -50.39
N SER A 362 29.15 -19.10 -50.31
CA SER A 362 28.58 -20.08 -51.25
C SER A 362 28.57 -19.55 -52.68
N ARG A 363 28.09 -18.32 -52.88
CA ARG A 363 28.07 -17.69 -54.21
C ARG A 363 29.47 -17.50 -54.79
N LYS A 364 30.47 -17.20 -53.94
CA LYS A 364 31.87 -17.13 -54.37
C LYS A 364 32.41 -18.50 -54.75
N TYR A 365 32.10 -19.54 -53.98
CA TYR A 365 32.46 -20.92 -54.31
C TYR A 365 31.89 -21.33 -55.66
N ASP A 366 30.60 -21.09 -55.92
CA ASP A 366 29.96 -21.45 -57.19
C ASP A 366 30.63 -20.73 -58.37
N ALA A 367 30.92 -19.44 -58.24
CA ALA A 367 31.64 -18.68 -59.27
C ALA A 367 33.10 -19.17 -59.48
N HIS A 368 33.82 -19.51 -58.41
CA HIS A 368 35.15 -20.10 -58.51
C HIS A 368 35.11 -21.48 -59.17
N PHE A 369 34.10 -22.29 -58.84
CA PHE A 369 33.91 -23.64 -59.36
C PHE A 369 33.53 -23.62 -60.85
N GLU A 370 32.65 -22.72 -61.28
CA GLU A 370 32.35 -22.51 -62.71
C GLU A 370 33.60 -22.08 -63.50
N THR A 371 34.41 -21.18 -62.91
CA THR A 371 35.69 -20.78 -63.51
C THR A 371 36.60 -21.99 -63.67
N LEU A 372 36.73 -22.80 -62.61
CA LEU A 372 37.51 -24.03 -62.59
C LEU A 372 37.03 -25.01 -63.68
N GLU A 373 35.71 -25.22 -63.82
CA GLU A 373 35.13 -26.05 -64.87
C GLU A 373 35.36 -25.51 -66.28
N SER A 374 35.32 -24.19 -66.49
CA SER A 374 35.59 -23.59 -67.79
C SER A 374 37.04 -23.79 -68.25
N MET A 375 38.00 -23.75 -67.31
CA MET A 375 39.42 -23.96 -67.56
C MET A 375 39.75 -25.42 -67.89
N SER A 376 38.95 -26.38 -67.40
CA SER A 376 39.13 -27.81 -67.65
C SER A 376 38.82 -28.29 -69.07
N ARG A 377 38.28 -27.41 -69.92
CA ARG A 377 37.99 -27.70 -71.33
C ARG A 377 39.16 -27.39 -72.26
N ILE A 378 40.32 -27.03 -71.72
CA ILE A 378 41.53 -26.70 -72.47
C ILE A 378 42.45 -27.93 -72.43
N ASP A 379 42.61 -28.61 -73.56
CA ASP A 379 43.33 -29.90 -73.67
C ASP A 379 44.85 -29.82 -73.41
N HIS A 380 45.42 -28.60 -73.37
CA HIS A 380 46.81 -28.32 -73.00
C HIS A 380 46.92 -27.00 -72.23
N PRO A 381 47.32 -27.01 -70.95
CA PRO A 381 47.47 -25.78 -70.18
C PRO A 381 48.71 -24.98 -70.65
N ASP A 382 48.50 -23.77 -71.13
CA ASP A 382 49.57 -22.78 -71.31
C ASP A 382 50.06 -22.28 -69.95
N VAL A 383 51.27 -21.70 -69.87
CA VAL A 383 51.84 -21.08 -68.64
C VAL A 383 50.88 -20.06 -68.01
N GLU A 384 50.07 -19.38 -68.83
CA GLU A 384 49.05 -18.43 -68.38
C GLU A 384 47.88 -19.13 -67.66
N SER A 385 47.52 -20.34 -68.08
CA SER A 385 46.47 -21.16 -67.44
C SER A 385 46.92 -21.71 -66.08
N GLU A 386 48.20 -22.06 -65.93
CA GLU A 386 48.79 -22.46 -64.64
C GLU A 386 48.81 -21.30 -63.64
N LEU A 387 49.18 -20.09 -64.09
CA LEU A 387 49.15 -18.88 -63.26
C LEU A 387 47.72 -18.52 -62.81
N GLN A 388 46.73 -18.68 -63.71
CA GLN A 388 45.32 -18.46 -63.39
C GLN A 388 44.79 -19.49 -62.39
N LEU A 389 45.19 -20.76 -62.51
CA LEU A 389 44.83 -21.82 -61.57
C LEU A 389 45.44 -21.56 -60.18
N ALA A 390 46.71 -21.18 -60.11
CA ALA A 390 47.37 -20.81 -58.85
C ALA A 390 46.67 -19.62 -58.17
N ALA A 391 46.26 -18.62 -58.95
CA ALA A 391 45.47 -17.49 -58.46
C ALA A 391 44.08 -17.91 -57.96
N LEU A 392 43.42 -18.84 -58.65
CA LEU A 392 42.10 -19.36 -58.27
C LEU A 392 42.16 -20.18 -56.98
N LYS A 393 43.18 -21.04 -56.82
CA LYS A 393 43.45 -21.78 -55.59
C LYS A 393 43.63 -20.83 -54.40
N LYS A 394 44.44 -19.77 -54.57
CA LYS A 394 44.64 -18.76 -53.53
C LYS A 394 43.34 -18.04 -53.16
N ARG A 395 42.49 -17.71 -54.14
CA ARG A 395 41.17 -17.10 -53.89
C ARG A 395 40.24 -18.05 -53.13
N GLU A 396 40.28 -19.33 -53.44
CA GLU A 396 39.46 -20.35 -52.78
C GLU A 396 39.92 -20.62 -51.35
N GLU A 397 41.23 -20.71 -51.10
CA GLU A 397 41.79 -20.79 -49.74
C GLU A 397 41.36 -19.58 -48.89
N VAL A 398 41.41 -18.38 -49.45
CA VAL A 398 40.95 -17.16 -48.76
C VAL A 398 39.45 -17.22 -48.45
N ARG A 399 38.62 -17.68 -49.40
CA ARG A 399 37.17 -17.85 -49.19
C ARG A 399 36.88 -18.88 -48.10
N HIS A 400 37.51 -20.05 -48.16
CA HIS A 400 37.35 -21.10 -47.16
C HIS A 400 37.75 -20.62 -45.76
N ARG A 401 38.91 -19.96 -45.63
CA ARG A 401 39.35 -19.37 -44.34
C ARG A 401 38.36 -18.31 -43.85
N HIS A 402 37.80 -17.48 -44.72
CA HIS A 402 36.81 -16.48 -44.33
C HIS A 402 35.49 -17.12 -43.85
N CYS A 403 35.04 -18.18 -44.53
CA CYS A 403 33.87 -18.96 -44.14
C CYS A 403 34.07 -19.65 -42.78
N ALA A 404 35.20 -20.34 -42.60
CA ALA A 404 35.57 -21.00 -41.36
C ALA A 404 35.68 -20.00 -40.19
N LYS A 405 36.28 -18.81 -40.41
CA LYS A 405 36.30 -17.74 -39.42
C LYS A 405 34.90 -17.24 -39.05
N ALA A 406 33.98 -17.13 -40.01
CA ALA A 406 32.60 -16.71 -39.73
C ALA A 406 31.83 -17.75 -38.90
N LEU A 407 31.98 -19.05 -39.21
CA LEU A 407 31.39 -20.15 -38.45
C LEU A 407 31.95 -20.22 -37.02
N TYR A 408 33.26 -20.09 -36.87
CA TYR A 408 33.91 -20.03 -35.55
C TYR A 408 33.44 -18.81 -34.74
N ALA A 409 33.41 -17.63 -35.35
CA ALA A 409 32.93 -16.41 -34.69
C ALA A 409 31.46 -16.53 -34.24
N ALA A 410 30.61 -17.20 -35.03
CA ALA A 410 29.23 -17.48 -34.66
C ALA A 410 29.14 -18.40 -33.43
N ARG A 411 29.94 -19.47 -33.36
CA ARG A 411 30.02 -20.34 -32.17
C ARG A 411 30.43 -19.59 -30.92
N VAL A 412 31.51 -18.81 -31.00
CA VAL A 412 32.00 -18.00 -29.88
C VAL A 412 30.94 -17.00 -29.44
N ARG A 413 30.25 -16.33 -30.38
CA ARG A 413 29.21 -15.36 -30.04
C ARG A 413 28.02 -16.02 -29.35
N LEU A 414 27.56 -17.16 -29.85
CA LEU A 414 26.47 -17.91 -29.21
C LEU A 414 26.85 -18.35 -27.80
N PHE A 415 28.09 -18.83 -27.60
CA PHE A 415 28.60 -19.16 -26.28
C PHE A 415 28.60 -17.95 -25.33
N GLN A 416 29.09 -16.79 -25.79
CA GLN A 416 29.07 -15.55 -25.01
C GLN A 416 27.64 -15.14 -24.62
N VAL A 417 26.68 -15.22 -25.56
CA VAL A 417 25.27 -14.93 -25.28
C VAL A 417 24.73 -15.85 -24.18
N LEU A 418 25.05 -17.15 -24.22
CA LEU A 418 24.64 -18.10 -23.19
C LEU A 418 25.21 -17.75 -21.81
N VAL A 419 26.49 -17.38 -21.74
CA VAL A 419 27.15 -16.99 -20.48
C VAL A 419 26.57 -15.67 -19.94
N GLU A 420 26.64 -14.60 -20.74
CA GLU A 420 26.26 -13.24 -20.32
C GLU A 420 24.80 -13.17 -19.88
N ARG A 421 23.91 -13.78 -20.67
CA ARG A 421 22.48 -13.82 -20.35
C ARG A 421 22.17 -14.83 -19.24
N GLY A 422 22.98 -15.88 -19.10
CA GLY A 422 22.86 -16.87 -18.02
C GLY A 422 23.06 -16.20 -16.67
N VAL A 423 24.17 -15.46 -16.55
CA VAL A 423 24.51 -14.67 -15.36
C VAL A 423 23.39 -13.67 -15.06
N ALA A 424 23.00 -12.88 -16.05
CA ALA A 424 21.94 -11.88 -15.86
C ALA A 424 20.63 -12.53 -15.36
N THR A 425 20.22 -13.66 -15.93
CA THR A 425 19.00 -14.36 -15.53
C THR A 425 19.07 -14.86 -14.09
N CYS A 426 20.18 -15.50 -13.70
CA CYS A 426 20.39 -15.97 -12.32
C CYS A 426 20.37 -14.82 -11.31
N GLU A 427 21.01 -13.69 -11.62
CA GLU A 427 21.01 -12.53 -10.75
C GLU A 427 19.61 -11.95 -10.52
N ILE A 428 18.77 -11.92 -11.56
CA ILE A 428 17.36 -11.51 -11.43
C ILE A 428 16.60 -12.45 -10.52
N LEU A 429 16.71 -13.75 -10.77
CA LEU A 429 15.99 -14.75 -10.00
C LEU A 429 16.36 -14.68 -8.52
N ASP A 430 17.64 -14.47 -8.21
CA ASP A 430 18.12 -14.31 -6.83
C ASP A 430 17.70 -12.98 -6.20
N SER A 431 17.78 -11.87 -6.94
CA SER A 431 17.32 -10.55 -6.47
C SER A 431 15.82 -10.56 -6.17
N THR A 432 15.03 -11.15 -7.07
CA THR A 432 13.59 -11.33 -6.92
C THR A 432 13.26 -12.26 -5.76
N PHE A 433 14.02 -13.35 -5.58
CA PHE A 433 13.88 -14.23 -4.43
C PHE A 433 14.14 -13.51 -3.10
N ASP A 434 15.25 -12.74 -2.98
CA ASP A 434 15.54 -11.93 -1.81
C ASP A 434 14.40 -10.95 -1.49
N CYS A 435 13.86 -10.28 -2.52
CA CYS A 435 12.72 -9.38 -2.40
C CYS A 435 11.45 -10.08 -1.87
N MET A 436 11.07 -11.22 -2.45
CA MET A 436 9.88 -11.99 -2.01
C MET A 436 10.03 -12.49 -0.58
N ILE A 437 11.24 -12.93 -0.21
CA ILE A 437 11.56 -13.42 1.12
C ILE A 437 11.51 -12.29 2.15
N LYS A 438 12.05 -11.11 1.83
CA LYS A 438 11.92 -9.91 2.68
C LYS A 438 10.46 -9.54 2.91
N HIS A 439 9.63 -9.57 1.87
CA HIS A 439 8.19 -9.32 2.01
C HIS A 439 7.52 -10.36 2.93
N LEU A 440 7.83 -11.65 2.78
CA LEU A 440 7.34 -12.71 3.68
C LEU A 440 7.74 -12.48 5.15
N ASP A 441 8.99 -12.08 5.37
CA ASP A 441 9.53 -11.83 6.71
C ASP A 441 9.00 -10.54 7.35
N MET A 442 8.51 -9.59 6.55
CA MET A 442 7.87 -8.38 7.03
C MET A 442 6.41 -8.60 7.45
N VAL A 443 5.70 -9.55 6.86
CA VAL A 443 4.34 -9.88 7.30
C VAL A 443 4.40 -10.51 8.70
N PRO A 444 3.59 -10.10 9.68
CA PRO A 444 3.52 -10.74 11.00
C PRO A 444 2.80 -12.09 10.97
N TRP A 445 3.15 -12.99 11.88
CA TRP A 445 2.50 -14.29 12.02
C TRP A 445 1.24 -14.18 12.86
N GLY A 446 0.24 -15.00 12.58
CA GLY A 446 -1.01 -15.00 13.35
C GLY A 446 -0.79 -15.20 14.86
N GLU A 447 0.28 -15.90 15.24
CA GLU A 447 0.71 -16.18 16.60
C GLU A 447 1.39 -14.97 17.29
N LEU A 448 1.94 -14.03 16.51
CA LEU A 448 2.62 -12.82 17.01
C LEU A 448 1.66 -11.67 17.33
N PHE A 449 0.39 -11.80 16.93
CA PHE A 449 -0.64 -10.84 17.28
C PHE A 449 -0.94 -10.91 18.79
N GLU A 450 -1.26 -9.77 19.40
CA GLU A 450 -1.81 -9.74 20.75
C GLU A 450 -3.12 -10.54 20.81
N SER A 451 -3.42 -11.12 21.98
CA SER A 451 -4.65 -11.89 22.17
C SER A 451 -5.86 -10.98 21.97
N ILE A 452 -6.61 -11.21 20.89
CA ILE A 452 -7.84 -10.48 20.58
C ILE A 452 -8.96 -11.05 21.46
N SER A 453 -9.59 -10.23 22.29
CA SER A 453 -10.73 -10.65 23.13
C SER A 453 -11.89 -11.12 22.23
N GLY A 454 -12.44 -12.31 22.53
CA GLY A 454 -13.56 -12.89 21.78
C GLY A 454 -13.18 -13.83 20.61
N PHE A 455 -11.92 -13.91 20.20
CA PHE A 455 -11.45 -14.95 19.27
C PHE A 455 -10.94 -16.15 20.08
N THR A 456 -11.66 -17.27 20.04
CA THR A 456 -11.20 -18.54 20.61
C THR A 456 -9.89 -18.93 19.95
N GLY A 457 -8.81 -18.95 20.73
CA GLY A 457 -7.47 -19.24 20.24
C GLY A 457 -7.44 -20.55 19.46
N GLU A 458 -6.84 -20.52 18.27
CA GLU A 458 -6.34 -21.75 17.66
C GLU A 458 -5.40 -22.40 18.69
N MET A 459 -5.67 -23.66 19.03
CA MET A 459 -4.81 -24.39 19.96
C MET A 459 -3.36 -24.29 19.46
N PRO A 460 -2.40 -23.90 20.31
CA PRO A 460 -1.00 -23.85 19.90
C PRO A 460 -0.60 -25.23 19.37
N LYS A 461 0.06 -25.25 18.20
CA LYS A 461 0.50 -26.49 17.55
C LYS A 461 1.38 -27.28 18.52
N ARG A 462 0.83 -28.35 19.08
CA ARG A 462 1.53 -29.24 20.02
C ARG A 462 2.87 -29.69 19.42
N MET A 463 3.97 -29.40 20.10
CA MET A 463 5.28 -29.97 19.76
C MET A 463 5.24 -31.49 19.86
N SER A 464 6.01 -32.16 18.99
CA SER A 464 6.20 -33.61 19.13
C SER A 464 7.00 -33.92 20.40
N LEU A 465 6.59 -34.98 21.11
CA LEU A 465 7.21 -35.44 22.36
C LEU A 465 8.74 -35.64 22.22
N LYS A 466 9.20 -36.09 21.04
CA LYS A 466 10.62 -36.27 20.72
C LYS A 466 11.43 -34.97 20.73
N ARG A 467 10.82 -33.83 20.42
CA ARG A 467 11.49 -32.52 20.41
C ARG A 467 11.58 -31.95 21.83
N LEU A 468 10.53 -32.17 22.62
CA LEU A 468 10.48 -31.88 24.06
C LEU A 468 11.56 -32.65 24.84
N LEU A 469 11.72 -33.95 24.58
CA LEU A 469 12.69 -34.80 25.26
C LEU A 469 14.16 -34.41 24.97
N ARG A 470 14.49 -34.05 23.73
CA ARG A 470 15.86 -33.57 23.38
C ARG A 470 16.22 -32.26 24.07
N ARG A 471 15.22 -31.43 24.36
CA ARG A 471 15.39 -30.13 25.03
C ARG A 471 15.56 -30.28 26.54
N HIS A 472 14.77 -31.17 27.14
CA HIS A 472 14.97 -31.50 28.56
C HIS A 472 16.37 -32.07 28.81
N SER A 473 16.96 -32.79 27.85
CA SER A 473 18.34 -33.25 27.94
C SER A 473 19.40 -32.16 27.69
N SER A 474 19.06 -31.00 27.10
CA SER A 474 19.99 -29.90 26.84
C SER A 474 19.96 -28.78 27.89
N GLY A 475 19.12 -28.88 28.90
CA GLY A 475 19.08 -27.93 30.04
C GLY A 475 18.35 -26.60 29.79
N GLU A 476 17.64 -26.44 28.67
CA GLU A 476 16.74 -25.30 28.44
C GLU A 476 15.40 -25.56 29.17
N VAL A 477 15.18 -24.91 30.33
CA VAL A 477 14.02 -25.14 31.22
C VAL A 477 12.93 -24.06 31.08
N ASP A 478 13.18 -22.97 30.38
CA ASP A 478 12.15 -21.92 30.24
C ASP A 478 11.00 -22.37 29.31
N PRO A 479 9.73 -22.10 29.69
CA PRO A 479 8.58 -22.36 28.84
C PRO A 479 8.65 -21.43 27.65
N ILE A 480 9.10 -21.97 26.52
CA ILE A 480 9.13 -21.22 25.28
C ILE A 480 7.70 -20.92 24.89
N ASP A 481 7.43 -19.62 24.76
CA ASP A 481 6.27 -19.12 24.06
C ASP A 481 6.31 -19.72 22.63
N GLN A 482 5.51 -20.77 22.42
CA GLN A 482 5.34 -21.43 21.11
C GLN A 482 4.83 -20.47 20.04
N SER A 483 4.46 -19.25 20.42
CA SER A 483 3.95 -18.23 19.51
C SER A 483 5.00 -17.28 18.92
N GLY A 484 6.30 -17.47 19.19
CA GLY A 484 7.27 -16.45 18.77
C GLY A 484 8.76 -16.69 18.93
N GLU A 485 9.26 -17.92 19.10
CA GLU A 485 10.69 -18.16 18.85
C GLU A 485 10.97 -17.79 17.39
N SER A 486 11.74 -16.72 17.17
CA SER A 486 12.29 -16.37 15.87
C SER A 486 12.96 -17.62 15.33
N LEU A 487 12.40 -18.22 14.26
CA LEU A 487 13.07 -19.32 13.57
C LEU A 487 14.52 -18.89 13.34
N PRO A 488 15.55 -19.66 13.71
CA PRO A 488 16.92 -19.19 13.57
C PRO A 488 17.14 -18.74 12.12
N LEU A 489 17.71 -17.55 11.94
CA LEU A 489 18.06 -17.03 10.62
C LEU A 489 18.90 -18.10 9.91
N ARG A 490 18.45 -18.54 8.74
CA ARG A 490 19.19 -19.49 7.91
C ARG A 490 19.54 -18.84 6.59
N VAL A 491 20.72 -19.21 6.11
CA VAL A 491 21.20 -18.85 4.78
C VAL A 491 20.47 -19.72 3.75
N TRP A 492 19.88 -19.07 2.75
CA TRP A 492 19.44 -19.71 1.52
C TRP A 492 20.59 -19.64 0.52
N GLU A 493 20.91 -20.79 -0.08
CA GLU A 493 21.91 -20.89 -1.15
C GLU A 493 21.43 -20.11 -2.38
N GLY A 494 22.34 -19.33 -2.97
CA GLY A 494 22.14 -18.68 -4.26
C GLY A 494 22.03 -19.71 -5.39
N VAL A 495 21.66 -19.26 -6.58
CA VAL A 495 21.71 -20.11 -7.77
C VAL A 495 23.17 -20.27 -8.21
N ASP A 496 23.63 -21.51 -8.33
CA ASP A 496 24.95 -21.79 -8.89
C ASP A 496 24.89 -21.73 -10.42
N MET A 497 25.74 -20.90 -11.01
CA MET A 497 25.87 -20.74 -12.46
C MET A 497 26.18 -22.04 -13.19
N THR A 498 26.87 -22.98 -12.52
CA THR A 498 27.17 -24.30 -13.11
C THR A 498 25.89 -25.09 -13.45
N GLN A 499 24.76 -24.78 -12.82
CA GLN A 499 23.46 -25.43 -13.07
C GLN A 499 22.81 -25.00 -14.39
N MET A 500 23.13 -23.80 -14.90
CA MET A 500 22.65 -23.33 -16.21
C MET A 500 23.58 -23.76 -17.36
N MET A 501 24.69 -24.42 -17.04
CA MET A 501 25.83 -24.58 -17.93
C MET A 501 26.46 -26.00 -18.02
N PRO A 502 25.74 -27.13 -17.82
CA PRO A 502 26.32 -28.46 -18.01
C PRO A 502 26.67 -28.78 -19.48
N GLU A 503 26.20 -27.97 -20.42
CA GLU A 503 26.43 -28.16 -21.86
C GLU A 503 27.68 -27.44 -22.38
N ILE A 504 28.37 -26.60 -21.59
CA ILE A 504 29.62 -25.92 -22.00
C ILE A 504 30.65 -26.91 -22.51
N ASP A 505 30.84 -28.02 -21.79
CA ASP A 505 31.84 -29.03 -22.16
C ASP A 505 31.53 -29.61 -23.55
N ARG A 506 30.26 -29.69 -23.98
CA ARG A 506 29.91 -30.13 -25.35
C ARG A 506 30.12 -29.07 -26.42
N TRP A 507 30.15 -27.79 -26.04
CA TRP A 507 30.43 -26.68 -26.95
C TRP A 507 31.93 -26.47 -27.14
N CYS A 508 32.72 -26.70 -26.09
CA CYS A 508 34.18 -26.63 -26.13
C CYS A 508 34.82 -27.94 -26.64
N CYS A 509 34.20 -29.10 -26.38
CA CYS A 509 34.66 -30.41 -26.83
C CYS A 509 33.85 -30.91 -28.03
N THR A 510 33.94 -30.24 -29.17
CA THR A 510 33.89 -30.99 -30.43
C THR A 510 35.31 -31.43 -30.74
N GLU A 511 35.67 -32.61 -30.25
CA GLU A 511 36.74 -33.41 -30.84
C GLU A 511 36.42 -33.57 -32.33
N GLY A 512 37.27 -33.04 -33.22
CA GLY A 512 37.09 -33.19 -34.67
C GLY A 512 37.84 -32.17 -35.53
N ASP A 513 39.05 -32.58 -35.92
CA ASP A 513 39.80 -32.21 -37.14
C ASP A 513 40.40 -30.80 -37.28
N GLY A 514 41.66 -30.68 -36.83
CA GLY A 514 42.74 -30.09 -37.63
C GLY A 514 42.65 -28.59 -37.95
N THR A 515 42.72 -27.74 -36.93
CA THR A 515 42.97 -26.30 -37.10
C THR A 515 44.41 -25.89 -36.83
N ASP A 516 45.40 -26.72 -37.18
CA ASP A 516 46.83 -26.32 -37.11
C ASP A 516 47.27 -25.43 -38.29
N GLY A 517 46.33 -24.96 -39.12
CA GLY A 517 46.59 -24.03 -40.23
C GLY A 517 46.30 -22.54 -39.96
N ILE A 518 45.94 -22.15 -38.72
CA ILE A 518 45.70 -20.74 -38.36
C ILE A 518 46.85 -20.20 -37.48
N GLU A 519 48.09 -20.56 -37.81
CA GLU A 519 49.26 -19.81 -37.35
C GLU A 519 49.41 -18.55 -38.23
N GLY A 520 49.13 -17.38 -37.66
CA GLY A 520 49.29 -16.10 -38.37
C GLY A 520 48.26 -15.01 -38.05
N SER A 521 47.48 -15.16 -36.98
CA SER A 521 46.62 -14.10 -36.46
C SER A 521 46.44 -14.21 -34.94
N THR A 522 47.40 -14.79 -34.23
CA THR A 522 47.50 -14.73 -32.77
C THR A 522 48.14 -13.40 -32.41
N GLY A 523 47.31 -12.37 -32.35
CA GLY A 523 47.68 -11.02 -31.99
C GLY A 523 46.43 -10.21 -31.66
N ASP A 524 45.55 -10.79 -30.85
CA ASP A 524 44.71 -10.05 -29.91
C ASP A 524 44.08 -11.03 -28.91
N ASP A 525 44.22 -10.69 -27.64
CA ASP A 525 43.74 -11.40 -26.45
C ASP A 525 42.28 -11.85 -26.57
N PHE A 526 42.03 -13.14 -26.75
CA PHE A 526 40.70 -13.72 -26.55
C PHE A 526 40.79 -15.00 -25.72
N SER A 527 41.23 -14.83 -24.47
CA SER A 527 40.98 -15.79 -23.40
C SER A 527 39.46 -15.90 -23.17
N LEU A 528 38.94 -17.14 -23.13
CA LEU A 528 37.58 -17.41 -22.64
C LEU A 528 37.40 -16.75 -21.26
N PRO A 529 36.24 -16.14 -20.95
CA PRO A 529 36.02 -15.59 -19.63
C PRO A 529 36.18 -16.70 -18.60
N THR A 530 37.19 -16.59 -17.75
CA THR A 530 37.32 -17.46 -16.58
C THR A 530 36.05 -17.26 -15.77
N LEU A 531 35.28 -18.33 -15.55
CA LEU A 531 34.13 -18.32 -14.63
C LEU A 531 34.67 -18.04 -13.23
N GLU A 532 34.82 -16.78 -12.87
CA GLU A 532 34.95 -16.39 -11.48
C GLU A 532 33.70 -16.89 -10.77
N THR A 533 33.88 -17.71 -9.74
CA THR A 533 32.80 -18.23 -8.91
C THR A 533 32.02 -17.04 -8.37
N VAL A 534 30.83 -16.79 -8.93
CA VAL A 534 29.91 -15.76 -8.45
C VAL A 534 29.66 -16.04 -6.97
N ASP A 535 30.06 -15.08 -6.14
CA ASP A 535 29.97 -15.15 -4.68
C ASP A 535 28.53 -15.52 -4.30
N GLN A 536 28.34 -16.69 -3.68
CA GLN A 536 27.01 -17.21 -3.36
C GLN A 536 26.32 -16.24 -2.39
N ARG A 537 25.36 -15.45 -2.91
CA ARG A 537 24.65 -14.44 -2.12
C ARG A 537 23.75 -15.12 -1.09
N ALA A 538 24.22 -15.14 0.16
CA ALA A 538 23.51 -15.71 1.29
C ALA A 538 22.29 -14.85 1.70
N VAL A 539 21.08 -15.26 1.35
CA VAL A 539 19.84 -14.64 1.85
C VAL A 539 19.53 -15.18 3.23
N HIS A 540 19.36 -14.31 4.24
CA HIS A 540 19.10 -14.72 5.62
C HIS A 540 17.60 -14.62 5.93
N SER A 541 16.92 -15.76 6.16
CA SER A 541 15.48 -15.75 6.42
C SER A 541 14.97 -17.01 7.15
N TYR A 542 13.69 -16.99 7.53
CA TYR A 542 12.97 -18.06 8.20
C TYR A 542 12.59 -19.22 7.29
N ARG A 543 12.63 -20.45 7.81
CA ARG A 543 12.13 -21.63 7.08
C ARG A 543 10.67 -21.92 7.43
N THR A 544 9.75 -21.36 6.65
CA THR A 544 8.32 -21.73 6.69
C THR A 544 7.93 -22.54 5.45
N ALA A 545 6.71 -23.10 5.43
CA ALA A 545 6.16 -23.74 4.23
C ALA A 545 6.10 -22.74 3.05
N SER A 546 5.71 -21.49 3.30
CA SER A 546 5.66 -20.43 2.29
C SER A 546 7.03 -20.08 1.75
N HIS A 547 8.06 -19.96 2.59
CA HIS A 547 9.44 -19.71 2.13
C HIS A 547 9.96 -20.88 1.27
N LYS A 548 9.66 -22.12 1.67
CA LYS A 548 9.97 -23.31 0.86
C LYS A 548 9.24 -23.30 -0.47
N MET A 549 8.00 -22.80 -0.52
CA MET A 549 7.24 -22.68 -1.77
C MET A 549 7.88 -21.63 -2.69
N VAL A 550 8.26 -20.46 -2.16
CA VAL A 550 8.97 -19.44 -2.95
C VAL A 550 10.31 -19.98 -3.47
N LEU A 551 11.07 -20.72 -2.65
CA LEU A 551 12.30 -21.39 -3.11
C LEU A 551 12.00 -22.42 -4.20
N LYS A 552 10.96 -23.23 -4.01
CA LYS A 552 10.54 -24.24 -4.98
C LYS A 552 10.19 -23.57 -6.31
N ASN A 553 9.42 -22.50 -6.30
CA ASN A 553 9.06 -21.74 -7.49
C ASN A 553 10.30 -21.17 -8.20
N ARG A 554 11.28 -20.63 -7.44
CA ARG A 554 12.57 -20.19 -8.01
C ARG A 554 13.29 -21.33 -8.73
N LYS A 555 13.36 -22.51 -8.10
CA LYS A 555 14.01 -23.70 -8.68
C LYS A 555 13.29 -24.19 -9.93
N GLU A 556 11.97 -24.33 -9.87
CA GLU A 556 11.17 -24.75 -11.03
C GLU A 556 11.32 -23.77 -12.21
N ALA A 557 11.39 -22.47 -11.93
CA ALA A 557 11.63 -21.46 -12.96
C ALA A 557 13.06 -21.55 -13.54
N LEU A 558 14.06 -21.79 -12.69
CA LEU A 558 15.43 -22.01 -13.15
C LEU A 558 15.54 -23.26 -14.04
N ASP A 559 14.91 -24.36 -13.63
CA ASP A 559 14.89 -25.62 -14.39
C ASP A 559 14.18 -25.43 -15.74
N ASP A 560 13.08 -24.67 -15.77
CA ASP A 560 12.36 -24.32 -17.01
C ASP A 560 13.20 -23.41 -17.93
N ALA A 561 13.88 -22.40 -17.36
CA ALA A 561 14.81 -21.55 -18.10
C ALA A 561 15.93 -22.38 -18.73
N HIS A 562 16.60 -23.21 -17.93
CA HIS A 562 17.66 -24.09 -18.41
C HIS A 562 17.16 -25.01 -19.53
N SER A 563 16.03 -25.69 -19.34
CA SER A 563 15.45 -26.58 -20.35
C SER A 563 15.10 -25.87 -21.68
N LYS A 564 14.62 -24.62 -21.62
CA LYS A 564 14.32 -23.82 -22.82
C LYS A 564 15.59 -23.32 -23.49
N VAL A 565 16.52 -22.76 -22.72
CA VAL A 565 17.79 -22.22 -23.23
C VAL A 565 18.65 -23.34 -23.83
N SER A 566 18.77 -24.49 -23.19
CA SER A 566 19.48 -25.66 -23.74
C SER A 566 18.90 -26.12 -25.08
N ARG A 567 17.57 -26.13 -25.22
CA ARG A 567 16.94 -26.48 -26.51
C ARG A 567 17.29 -25.47 -27.61
N LEU A 568 17.27 -24.17 -27.29
CA LEU A 568 17.66 -23.11 -28.23
C LEU A 568 19.14 -23.22 -28.62
N ALA A 569 20.01 -23.42 -27.62
CA ALA A 569 21.44 -23.59 -27.79
C ALA A 569 21.74 -24.80 -28.69
N MET A 570 21.16 -25.97 -28.40
CA MET A 570 21.36 -27.19 -29.19
C MET A 570 20.81 -27.06 -30.61
N GLY A 571 19.68 -26.37 -30.80
CA GLY A 571 19.15 -26.06 -32.14
C GLY A 571 20.11 -25.18 -32.95
N ALA A 572 20.63 -24.11 -32.35
CA ALA A 572 21.60 -23.21 -32.96
C ALA A 572 22.92 -23.93 -33.31
N LEU A 573 23.44 -24.76 -32.41
CA LEU A 573 24.65 -25.53 -32.63
C LEU A 573 24.47 -26.58 -33.74
N GLY A 574 23.31 -27.25 -33.78
CA GLY A 574 22.96 -28.19 -34.85
C GLY A 574 22.98 -27.51 -36.22
N TRP A 575 22.38 -26.32 -36.31
CA TRP A 575 22.37 -25.54 -37.54
C TRP A 575 23.78 -25.10 -37.98
N ILE A 576 24.65 -24.67 -37.06
CA ILE A 576 26.06 -24.36 -37.40
C ILE A 576 26.79 -25.60 -37.91
N LYS A 577 26.58 -26.77 -37.30
CA LYS A 577 27.20 -28.04 -37.74
C LYS A 577 26.74 -28.44 -39.14
N GLU A 578 25.49 -28.15 -39.52
CA GLU A 578 25.01 -28.37 -40.89
C GLU A 578 25.78 -27.49 -41.89
N LEU A 579 25.97 -26.20 -41.58
CA LEU A 579 26.74 -25.29 -42.42
C LEU A 579 28.22 -25.69 -42.55
N GLU A 580 28.84 -26.12 -41.45
CA GLU A 580 30.21 -26.67 -41.48
C GLU A 580 30.30 -27.94 -42.32
N GLY A 581 29.30 -28.81 -42.24
CA GLY A 581 29.18 -30.01 -43.06
C GLY A 581 29.11 -29.68 -44.55
N ASP A 582 28.32 -28.67 -44.91
CA ASP A 582 28.19 -28.22 -46.30
C ASP A 582 29.46 -27.55 -46.83
N GLU A 583 30.12 -26.74 -46.00
CA GLU A 583 31.43 -26.16 -46.31
C GLU A 583 32.51 -27.25 -46.49
N SER A 584 32.49 -28.28 -45.65
CA SER A 584 33.39 -29.44 -45.75
C SER A 584 33.17 -30.24 -47.03
N LYS A 585 31.90 -30.45 -47.44
CA LYS A 585 31.56 -31.11 -48.71
C LYS A 585 32.07 -30.30 -49.91
N ARG A 586 31.94 -28.97 -49.89
CA ARG A 586 32.47 -28.07 -50.94
C ARG A 586 33.99 -28.14 -51.02
N SER A 587 34.67 -28.08 -49.89
CA SER A 587 36.14 -28.23 -49.81
C SER A 587 36.62 -29.59 -50.35
N ARG A 588 35.89 -30.69 -50.05
CA ARG A 588 36.18 -32.01 -50.66
C ARG A 588 35.97 -32.01 -52.17
N ARG A 589 34.82 -31.54 -52.66
CA ARG A 589 34.52 -31.46 -54.11
C ARG A 589 35.57 -30.65 -54.87
N TRP A 590 36.01 -29.53 -54.30
CA TRP A 590 37.08 -28.71 -54.86
C TRP A 590 38.40 -29.50 -54.99
N ARG A 591 38.81 -30.18 -53.92
CA ARG A 591 40.03 -31.02 -53.92
C ARG A 591 39.94 -32.18 -54.90
N ASP A 592 38.85 -32.94 -54.87
CA ASP A 592 38.64 -34.09 -55.78
C ASP A 592 38.72 -33.64 -57.24
N ARG A 593 38.23 -32.43 -57.54
CA ARG A 593 38.28 -31.86 -58.88
C ARG A 593 39.69 -31.47 -59.31
N ILE A 594 40.48 -30.89 -58.42
CA ILE A 594 41.90 -30.58 -58.67
C ILE A 594 42.69 -31.86 -58.92
N VAL A 595 42.48 -32.90 -58.10
CA VAL A 595 43.17 -34.20 -58.22
C VAL A 595 42.80 -34.92 -59.51
N TYR A 596 41.52 -34.96 -59.87
CA TYR A 596 41.03 -35.61 -61.10
C TYR A 596 41.68 -35.06 -62.38
N TRP A 597 42.17 -33.82 -62.38
CA TRP A 597 42.84 -33.21 -63.53
C TRP A 597 44.36 -33.36 -63.55
N GLY A 598 44.93 -34.20 -62.67
CA GLY A 598 46.38 -34.48 -62.67
C GLY A 598 47.23 -33.29 -62.24
N LEU A 599 46.63 -32.31 -61.56
CA LEU A 599 47.30 -31.12 -61.02
C LEU A 599 47.93 -31.41 -59.64
N GLU A 600 48.37 -32.65 -59.41
CA GLU A 600 48.80 -33.17 -58.12
C GLU A 600 50.10 -32.52 -57.60
N GLU A 601 50.99 -32.05 -58.50
CA GLU A 601 52.21 -31.31 -58.13
C GLU A 601 51.94 -29.96 -57.44
N LEU A 602 50.68 -29.52 -57.39
CA LEU A 602 50.25 -28.26 -56.79
C LEU A 602 49.30 -28.44 -55.59
N VAL A 603 49.10 -29.65 -55.07
CA VAL A 603 48.34 -29.89 -53.83
C VAL A 603 49.28 -29.65 -52.63
N PRO A 604 48.93 -28.84 -51.61
CA PRO A 604 49.77 -28.76 -50.40
C PRO A 604 49.82 -30.16 -49.77
N PRO A 605 50.99 -30.64 -49.33
CA PRO A 605 51.07 -31.92 -48.65
C PRO A 605 50.14 -31.88 -47.43
N GLN A 606 49.36 -32.96 -47.25
CA GLN A 606 48.83 -33.24 -45.92
C GLN A 606 50.05 -33.36 -45.00
N GLU A 607 50.12 -32.51 -43.97
CA GLU A 607 50.79 -32.97 -42.76
C GLU A 607 50.06 -34.25 -42.35
N ALA A 608 50.83 -35.34 -42.36
CA ALA A 608 50.33 -36.64 -42.00
C ALA A 608 49.88 -36.56 -40.54
N ASN A 609 48.57 -36.69 -40.33
CA ASN A 609 48.04 -37.18 -39.06
C ASN A 609 48.62 -38.57 -38.82
N ASN A 610 49.75 -38.63 -38.13
CA ASN A 610 50.20 -39.79 -37.38
C ASN A 610 50.41 -39.32 -35.93
N ASP A 611 49.63 -39.98 -35.06
CA ASP A 611 49.56 -39.92 -33.59
C ASP A 611 48.67 -38.84 -32.96
#